data_AF-A0A0K8QFT3-F1
#
_entry.id   AF-A0A0K8QFT3-F1
#
_cell.length_a   1.000
_cell.length_b   1.000
_cell.length_c   1.000
_cell.angle_alpha   90.00
_cell.angle_beta   90.00
_cell.angle_gamma   90.00
#
_symmetry.space_group_name_H-M   'P 1'
#
loop_
_entity.id
_entity.type
_entity.pdbx_description
1 polymer ?
#
loop_
_entity_poly.entity_id
_entity_poly.type
_entity_poly.pdbx_seq_one_letter_code
_entity_poly.pdbx_strand_id
1 'polypeptide(L)' 'MPVLFHLLSPARRPLAVTDDLASFWSGPYAQVRAEMRGRYPKHPWPEDPWTAPATAKTKRKM' A
#
# COMPACT_ATOMS: atom_id res chain seq x y z
N MET A 1 5.37 -22.60 8.16
CA MET A 1 4.04 -22.15 7.71
C MET A 1 4.18 -20.75 7.14
N PRO A 2 3.52 -20.42 6.01
CA PRO A 2 3.56 -19.06 5.46
C PRO A 2 2.84 -18.05 6.36
N VAL A 3 3.24 -16.78 6.27
CA VAL A 3 2.61 -15.67 7.00
C VAL A 3 1.55 -15.05 6.12
N LEU A 4 0.31 -14.95 6.62
CA LEU A 4 -0.77 -14.27 5.93
C LEU A 4 -0.80 -12.77 6.30
N PHE A 5 -0.68 -11.89 5.32
CA PHE A 5 -0.70 -10.44 5.48
C PHE A 5 -2.10 -9.90 5.22
N HIS A 6 -2.60 -9.09 6.16
CA HIS A 6 -3.77 -8.24 5.96
C HIS A 6 -3.27 -6.83 5.68
N LEU A 7 -3.33 -6.41 4.42
CA LEU A 7 -2.90 -5.08 3.99
C LEU A 7 -4.06 -4.10 4.20
N LEU A 8 -3.81 -3.05 4.98
CA LEU A 8 -4.84 -2.13 5.43
C LEU A 8 -4.62 -0.72 4.87
N SER A 9 -5.72 -0.02 4.65
CA SER A 9 -5.74 1.42 4.39
C SER A 9 -5.40 2.23 5.63
N PRO A 10 -5.14 3.56 5.50
CA PRO A 10 -4.94 4.44 6.65
C PRO A 10 -6.08 4.41 7.69
N ALA A 11 -7.32 4.16 7.24
CA ALA A 11 -8.48 4.02 8.12
C ALA A 11 -8.67 2.59 8.67
N ARG A 12 -7.64 1.74 8.60
CA ARG A 12 -7.64 0.32 9.00
C ARG A 12 -8.66 -0.57 8.29
N ARG A 13 -9.18 -0.14 7.13
CA ARG A 13 -10.03 -0.99 6.28
C ARG A 13 -9.17 -1.93 5.44
N PRO A 14 -9.52 -3.23 5.32
CA PRO A 14 -8.80 -4.17 4.46
C PRO A 14 -8.75 -3.71 3.00
N LEU A 15 -7.58 -3.86 2.38
CA LEU A 15 -7.33 -3.60 0.96
C LEU A 15 -7.01 -4.88 0.20
N ALA A 16 -6.19 -5.74 0.80
CA ALA A 16 -5.88 -7.06 0.26
C ALA A 16 -5.49 -8.00 1.42
N VAL A 17 -5.68 -9.30 1.19
CA VAL A 17 -5.19 -10.37 2.05
C VAL A 17 -4.34 -11.28 1.18
N THR A 18 -3.09 -11.51 1.55
CA THR A 18 -2.14 -12.28 0.73
C THR A 18 -1.05 -12.89 1.59
N ASP A 19 -0.54 -14.05 1.21
CA ASP A 19 0.70 -14.64 1.73
C ASP A 19 1.91 -14.37 0.82
N ASP A 20 1.71 -13.66 -0.30
CA ASP A 20 2.73 -13.30 -1.29
C ASP A 20 2.75 -11.77 -1.53
N LEU A 21 3.59 -11.08 -0.77
CA LEU A 21 3.78 -9.63 -0.92
C LEU A 21 4.41 -9.25 -2.25
N ALA A 22 5.27 -10.09 -2.84
CA ALA A 22 5.98 -9.76 -4.07
C ALA A 22 5.00 -9.70 -5.25
N SER A 23 4.10 -10.68 -5.34
CA SER A 23 3.02 -10.69 -6.32
C SER A 23 2.06 -9.52 -6.11
N PHE A 24 1.73 -9.17 -4.86
CA PHE A 24 0.89 -8.01 -4.56
C PHE A 24 1.48 -6.70 -5.12
N TRP A 25 2.75 -6.43 -4.82
CA TRP A 25 3.43 -5.19 -5.27
C TRP A 25 3.57 -5.11 -6.79
N SER A 26 3.74 -6.26 -7.46
CA SER A 26 3.95 -6.32 -8.91
C SER A 26 2.66 -6.30 -9.74
N GLY A 27 1.48 -6.45 -9.11
CA GLY A 27 0.20 -6.51 -9.83
C GLY A 27 -0.91 -5.71 -9.12
N PRO A 28 -1.66 -6.33 -8.18
CA PRO A 28 -2.82 -5.70 -7.54
C PRO A 28 -2.57 -4.31 -6.93
N TYR A 29 -1.35 -4.02 -6.49
CA TYR A 29 -0.98 -2.72 -5.94
C TYR A 29 -1.28 -1.55 -6.89
N ALA A 30 -1.14 -1.72 -8.21
CA ALA A 30 -1.38 -0.63 -9.17
C ALA A 30 -2.83 -0.10 -9.09
N GLN A 31 -3.80 -1.01 -8.94
CA GLN A 31 -5.21 -0.67 -8.77
C GLN A 31 -5.47 -0.05 -7.40
N VAL A 32 -4.89 -0.62 -6.34
CA VAL A 32 -4.97 -0.07 -4.97
C VAL A 32 -4.42 1.36 -4.93
N ARG A 33 -3.26 1.61 -5.54
CA ARG A 33 -2.65 2.94 -5.67
C ARG A 33 -3.61 3.92 -6.35
N ALA A 34 -4.22 3.53 -7.47
CA ALA A 34 -5.13 4.37 -8.24
C ALA A 34 -6.37 4.79 -7.42
N GLU A 35 -6.97 3.86 -6.66
CA GLU A 35 -8.11 4.16 -5.79
C GLU A 35 -7.68 4.98 -4.56
N MET A 36 -6.65 4.52 -3.85
CA MET A 36 -6.24 5.09 -2.56
C MET A 36 -5.64 6.48 -2.70
N ARG A 37 -4.99 6.81 -3.82
CA ARG A 37 -4.49 8.17 -4.04
C ARG A 37 -5.60 9.21 -4.13
N GLY A 38 -6.80 8.81 -4.60
CA GLY A 38 -7.99 9.66 -4.61
C GLY A 38 -8.64 9.78 -3.23
N ARG A 39 -8.80 8.65 -2.52
CA ARG A 39 -9.44 8.62 -1.20
C ARG A 39 -8.57 9.20 -0.08
N TYR A 40 -7.24 9.03 -0.17
CA TYR A 40 -6.26 9.43 0.84
C TYR A 40 -5.10 10.23 0.22
N PRO A 41 -5.34 11.44 -0.33
CA PRO A 41 -4.34 12.19 -1.11
C PRO A 41 -3.13 12.65 -0.28
N LYS A 42 -3.28 12.74 1.05
CA LYS A 42 -2.23 13.13 2.00
C LYS A 42 -1.21 12.01 2.26
N HIS A 43 -1.54 10.76 1.96
CA HIS A 43 -0.63 9.62 2.15
C HIS A 43 0.21 9.37 0.88
N PRO A 44 1.47 8.93 1.02
CA PRO A 44 2.30 8.56 -0.12
C PRO A 44 1.76 7.28 -0.79
N TRP A 45 1.60 7.31 -2.10
CA TRP A 45 1.17 6.19 -2.96
C TRP A 45 2.15 6.09 -4.14
N PRO A 46 3.37 5.57 -3.91
CA PRO A 46 4.45 5.58 -4.90
C PRO A 46 4.07 4.85 -6.18
N GLU A 47 4.67 5.28 -7.28
CA GLU A 47 4.61 4.58 -8.57
C GLU A 47 5.36 3.25 -8.50
N ASP A 48 6.58 3.32 -7.97
CA ASP A 48 7.43 2.18 -7.73
C ASP A 48 7.45 1.87 -6.23
N PRO A 49 6.72 0.84 -5.78
CA PRO A 49 6.69 0.45 -4.37
C PRO A 49 8.01 -0.17 -3.87
N TRP A 50 8.88 -0.66 -4.76
CA TRP A 50 10.10 -1.36 -4.38
C TRP A 50 11.22 -0.41 -3.97
N THR A 51 11.27 0.79 -4.54
CA THR A 51 12.29 1.80 -4.24
C THR A 51 11.80 2.89 -3.29
N ALA A 52 10.51 2.90 -2.96
CA ALA A 52 9.92 3.90 -2.11
C ALA A 52 10.42 3.82 -0.66
N PRO A 53 10.87 4.94 -0.05
CA PRO A 53 11.23 4.97 1.36
C PRO A 53 10.01 4.64 2.25
N ALA A 54 10.15 3.61 3.09
CA ALA A 54 9.09 3.23 4.03
C ALA A 54 8.83 4.33 5.05
N THR A 55 7.56 4.69 5.26
CA THR A 55 7.16 5.69 6.24
C THR A 55 5.77 5.42 6.80
N ALA A 56 5.54 5.83 8.05
CA ALA A 56 4.20 5.92 8.65
C ALA A 56 3.59 7.32 8.52
N LYS A 57 4.32 8.28 7.92
CA LYS A 57 3.95 9.70 7.89
C LYS A 57 3.14 10.04 6.63
N THR A 58 2.39 11.14 6.70
CA THR A 58 1.79 11.76 5.50
C THR A 58 2.83 12.54 4.73
N LYS A 59 2.57 12.86 3.45
CA LYS A 59 3.49 13.59 2.56
C LYS A 59 4.04 14.88 3.16
N ARG A 60 3.24 15.60 3.97
CA ARG A 60 3.65 16.86 4.62
C ARG A 60 4.71 16.67 5.73
N LYS A 61 4.78 15.47 6.30
CA LYS A 61 5.63 15.15 7.46
C LYS A 61 6.81 14.24 7.08
N MET A 62 6.84 13.72 5.85
CA MET A 62 8.01 13.02 5.30
C MET A 62 9.18 13.98 5.15
#